data_AF-A0A2W6BG20-F1
#
_entry.id   AF-A0A2W6BG20-F1
#
_cell.length_a   1.000
_cell.length_b   1.000
_cell.length_c   1.000
_cell.angle_alpha   90.00
_cell.angle_beta   90.00
_cell.angle_gamma   90.00
#
_symmetry.space_group_name_H-M   'P 1'
#
loop_
_entity.id
_entity.type
_entity.pdbx_description
1 polymer ?
#
loop_
_entity_poly.entity_id
_entity_poly.type
_entity_poly.pdbx_seq_one_letter_code
_entity_poly.pdbx_strand_id
1 'polypeptide(L)' 'MISTPEQYQATQEWVAKFESNLKRLSAKDAGEDPRVRKLEMDGYASFIESLREELTEYEAVHHLNLVGAE' A
#
# COMPACT_ATOMS: atom_id res chain seq x y z
N MET A 1 12.07 4.30 -0.59
CA MET A 1 11.92 5.65 -0.01
C MET A 1 11.43 6.59 -1.10
N ILE A 2 10.21 7.11 -0.93
CA ILE A 2 9.58 8.04 -1.86
C ILE A 2 10.26 9.41 -1.74
N SER A 3 10.61 10.04 -2.85
CA SER A 3 11.30 11.35 -2.83
C SER A 3 10.73 12.38 -3.81
N THR A 4 9.81 11.97 -4.69
CA THR A 4 9.16 12.88 -5.64
C THR A 4 7.64 12.73 -5.59
N PRO A 5 6.88 13.80 -5.93
CA PRO A 5 5.42 13.73 -6.01
C PRO A 5 4.93 12.66 -6.99
N GLU A 6 5.64 12.43 -8.08
CA GLU A 6 5.33 11.36 -9.04
C GLU A 6 5.46 9.97 -8.42
N GLN A 7 6.51 9.74 -7.61
CA GLN A 7 6.66 8.48 -6.87
C GLN A 7 5.58 8.33 -5.80
N TYR A 8 5.20 9.42 -5.13
CA TYR A 8 4.10 9.41 -4.16
C TYR A 8 2.78 9.00 -4.82
N GLN A 9 2.43 9.63 -5.94
CA GLN A 9 1.22 9.29 -6.69
C GLN A 9 1.25 7.85 -7.21
N ALA A 10 2.37 7.42 -7.80
CA ALA A 10 2.52 6.05 -8.28
C ALA A 10 2.36 5.03 -7.13
N THR A 11 2.94 5.31 -5.96
CA THR A 11 2.80 4.44 -4.78
C THR A 11 1.36 4.39 -4.27
N GLN A 12 0.62 5.50 -4.30
CA GLN A 12 -0.82 5.49 -3.99
C GLN A 12 -1.62 4.60 -4.96
N GLU A 13 -1.33 4.67 -6.26
CA GLU A 13 -1.94 3.82 -7.27
C GLU A 13 -1.63 2.34 -7.05
N TRP A 14 -0.38 2.02 -6.66
CA TRP A 14 0.04 0.68 -6.28
C TRP A 14 -0.76 0.17 -5.07
N VAL A 15 -0.84 0.95 -3.99
CA VAL A 15 -1.63 0.59 -2.80
C VAL A 15 -3.07 0.28 -3.18
N ALA A 16 -3.73 1.15 -3.96
CA ALA A 16 -5.11 0.94 -4.39
C ALA A 16 -5.28 -0.35 -5.22
N LYS A 17 -4.31 -0.66 -6.09
CA LYS A 17 -4.31 -1.88 -6.90
C LYS A 17 -4.14 -3.14 -6.05
N PHE A 18 -3.25 -3.13 -5.04
CA PHE A 18 -3.07 -4.25 -4.13
C PHE A 18 -4.29 -4.46 -3.23
N GLU A 19 -4.90 -3.39 -2.73
CA GLU A 19 -6.14 -3.48 -1.95
C GLU A 19 -7.29 -4.07 -2.78
N SER A 20 -7.40 -3.68 -4.06
CA SER A 20 -8.38 -4.25 -4.99
C SER A 20 -8.15 -5.76 -5.21
N ASN A 21 -6.89 -6.17 -5.39
CA ASN A 21 -6.52 -7.58 -5.53
C ASN A 21 -6.83 -8.39 -4.26
N LEU A 22 -6.53 -7.84 -3.08
CA LEU A 22 -6.81 -8.47 -1.79
C LEU A 22 -8.32 -8.65 -1.56
N LYS A 23 -9.12 -7.63 -1.90
CA LYS A 23 -10.59 -7.74 -1.89
C LYS A 23 -11.07 -8.82 -2.85
N ARG A 24 -10.52 -8.89 -4.08
CA ARG A 24 -10.86 -9.93 -5.05
C ARG A 24 -10.54 -11.32 -4.53
N LEU A 25 -9.38 -11.52 -3.90
CA LEU A 25 -8.99 -12.80 -3.30
C LEU A 25 -9.91 -13.20 -2.14
N SER A 26 -10.32 -12.24 -1.31
CA SER A 26 -11.25 -12.50 -0.20
C SER A 26 -12.66 -12.88 -0.67
N ALA A 27 -13.12 -12.31 -1.79
CA ALA A 27 -14.43 -12.57 -2.37
C ALA A 27 -14.49 -13.80 -3.28
N LYS A 28 -13.34 -14.35 -3.68
CA LYS A 28 -13.28 -15.52 -4.56
C LYS A 28 -13.60 -16.78 -3.75
N ASP A 29 -14.78 -17.34 -4.00
CA ASP A 29 -15.15 -18.72 -3.66
C ASP A 29 -14.46 -19.65 -4.67
N ALA A 30 -13.14 -19.79 -4.53
CA ALA A 30 -12.33 -20.58 -5.45
C ALA A 30 -11.92 -21.88 -4.77
N GLY A 31 -12.07 -23.01 -5.46
CA GLY A 31 -11.55 -24.33 -5.09
C GLY A 31 -10.01 -24.41 -5.05
N GLU A 32 -9.34 -23.30 -4.75
CA GLU A 32 -7.92 -23.14 -4.51
C GLU A 32 -7.65 -23.41 -3.02
N ASP A 33 -6.46 -23.93 -2.70
CA ASP A 33 -6.16 -24.32 -1.32
C ASP A 33 -6.22 -23.09 -0.39
N PRO A 34 -7.01 -23.14 0.71
CA PRO A 34 -7.23 -22.00 1.59
C PRO A 34 -5.93 -21.51 2.26
N ARG A 35 -4.89 -22.35 2.38
CA ARG A 35 -3.60 -21.95 2.93
C ARG A 35 -2.79 -21.14 1.93
N VAL A 36 -2.81 -21.51 0.66
CA VAL A 36 -2.18 -20.74 -0.44
C VAL A 36 -2.83 -19.37 -0.53
N ARG A 37 -4.16 -19.31 -0.54
CA ARG A 37 -4.90 -18.04 -0.54
C ARG A 37 -4.56 -17.17 0.67
N LYS A 38 -4.50 -17.76 1.86
CA LYS A 38 -4.13 -17.03 3.08
C LYS A 38 -2.71 -16.46 2.99
N LEU A 39 -1.75 -17.23 2.48
CA LEU A 39 -0.37 -16.78 2.30
C LEU A 39 -0.28 -15.61 1.31
N GLU A 40 -1.00 -15.68 0.19
CA GLU A 40 -1.05 -14.56 -0.77
C GLU A 40 -1.70 -13.32 -0.18
N MET A 41 -2.82 -13.47 0.55
CA MET A 41 -3.48 -12.36 1.22
C MET A 41 -2.58 -11.71 2.28
N ASP A 42 -1.85 -12.51 3.05
CA ASP A 42 -0.89 -12.04 4.06
C ASP A 42 0.28 -11.28 3.42
N GLY A 43 0.81 -11.81 2.30
CA GLY A 43 1.85 -11.13 1.52
C GLY A 43 1.38 -9.79 0.96
N TYR A 44 0.17 -9.73 0.39
CA TYR A 44 -0.39 -8.47 -0.09
C TYR A 44 -0.65 -7.48 1.05
N ALA A 45 -1.14 -7.95 2.21
CA ALA A 45 -1.36 -7.11 3.38
C ALA A 45 -0.05 -6.49 3.88
N SER A 46 0.99 -7.29 4.06
CA SER A 46 2.32 -6.82 4.49
C SER A 46 2.91 -5.83 3.49
N PHE A 47 2.74 -6.05 2.18
CA PHE A 47 3.21 -5.13 1.16
C PHE A 47 2.46 -3.78 1.20
N ILE A 48 1.14 -3.81 1.38
CA ILE A 48 0.32 -2.60 1.54
C ILE A 48 0.75 -1.81 2.78
N GLU A 49 1.01 -2.49 3.90
CA GLU A 49 1.47 -1.84 5.13
C GLU A 49 2.81 -1.13 4.91
N SER A 50 3.78 -1.79 4.26
CA SER A 50 5.08 -1.18 3.95
C SER A 50 4.94 0.04 3.04
N LEU A 51 4.12 -0.01 1.99
CA LEU A 51 3.90 1.14 1.11
C LEU A 51 3.19 2.30 1.83
N ARG A 52 2.28 2.01 2.76
CA ARG A 52 1.61 3.03 3.58
C ARG A 52 2.57 3.71 4.54
N GLU A 53 3.52 2.96 5.10
CA GLU A 53 4.60 3.53 5.90
C GLU A 53 5.44 4.51 5.07
N GLU A 54 5.88 4.11 3.85
CA GLU A 54 6.64 5.00 2.97
C GLU A 54 5.86 6.27 2.56
N LEU A 55 4.55 6.16 2.33
CA LEU A 55 3.68 7.31 2.06
C LEU A 55 3.60 8.24 3.27
N THR A 56 3.43 7.67 4.47
CA THR A 56 3.33 8.42 5.73
C THR A 56 4.65 9.14 6.03
N GLU A 57 5.79 8.49 5.81
CA GLU A 57 7.12 9.09 5.96
C GLU A 57 7.30 10.27 4.99
N TYR A 58 6.91 10.09 3.73
CA TYR A 58 6.96 11.17 2.73
C TYR A 58 6.07 12.35 3.15
N GLU A 59 4.84 12.09 3.58
CA GLU A 59 3.92 13.11 4.06
C GLU A 59 4.47 13.82 5.30
N ALA A 60 5.05 13.11 6.26
CA ALA A 60 5.65 13.73 7.44
C ALA A 60 6.77 14.70 7.06
N VAL A 61 7.67 14.30 6.17
CA VAL A 61 8.79 15.14 5.71
C VAL A 61 8.28 16.37 4.92
N HIS A 62 7.29 16.19 4.05
CA HIS A 62 6.78 17.28 3.21
C HIS A 62 5.78 18.19 3.93
N HIS A 63 5.00 17.67 4.89
CA HIS A 63 4.07 18.44 5.70
C HIS A 63 4.80 19.25 6.78
N LEU A 64 5.88 18.71 7.39
CA LEU A 64 6.75 19.48 8.28
C LEU A 64 7.43 20.66 7.57
N ASN A 65 7.76 20.51 6.28
CA ASN A 65 8.31 21.61 5.47
C ASN A 65 7.28 22.72 5.15
N LEU A 66 5.97 22.44 5.26
CA LEU A 66 4.91 23.44 5.07
C LEU A 66 4.57 24.19 6.36
N VAL A 67 4.71 23.57 7.53
CA VAL A 67 4.40 24.18 8.84
C VAL A 67 5.58 24.98 9.43
N GLY A 68 6.81 24.75 8.94
CA GLY A 68 8.02 25.49 9.36
C GLY A 68 8.32 26.78 8.58
N ALA A 69 7.43 27.19 7.66
CA ALA A 69 7.61 28.37 6.81
C ALA A 69 6.72 29.56 7.23
N GLU A 70 6.21 29.56 8.47
CA GLU A 70 5.47 30.67 9.10
C GLU A 70 6.33 31.46 10.08
#